data_AF-A0AAE7I141-F1
#
_entry.id   AF-A0AAE7I141-F1
#
_cell.length_a   1.000
_cell.length_b   1.000
_cell.length_c   1.000
_cell.angle_alpha   90.00
_cell.angle_beta   90.00
_cell.angle_gamma   90.00
#
_symmetry.space_group_name_H-M   'P 1'
#
loop_
_entity.id
_entity.type
_entity.pdbx_description
1 polymer ?
#
loop_
_entity_poly.entity_id
_entity_poly.type
_entity_poly.pdbx_seq_one_letter_code
_entity_poly.pdbx_strand_id
1 'polypeptide(L)'
;MKRLALLLLLPFIVATSAAGEVNWPDALKGVAAGDQAWLNKTPELAAAADVKQAIKLEDALSAALTANTTGALDALSVIDAGKWPHMIGTDIVCGVPVEAPATVEDFYQQTRPALLNTDKGARCLWFLEATYEEWKADKARQVK
;
A
#
# COMPACT_ATOMS: atom_id res chain seq x y z
N MET A 1 10.66 -20.64 61.08
CA MET A 1 11.35 -19.36 60.84
C MET A 1 11.80 -19.30 59.39
N LYS A 2 11.52 -18.15 58.75
CA LYS A 2 12.06 -17.58 57.49
C LYS A 2 12.02 -18.38 56.18
N ARG A 3 11.06 -17.95 55.34
CA ARG A 3 11.00 -18.06 53.89
C ARG A 3 12.18 -17.30 53.25
N LEU A 4 12.78 -17.84 52.20
CA LEU A 4 13.63 -17.09 51.26
C LEU A 4 13.21 -17.45 49.84
N ALA A 5 12.21 -16.72 49.34
CA ALA A 5 11.90 -16.67 47.92
C ALA A 5 12.78 -15.57 47.32
N LEU A 6 13.76 -15.96 46.50
CA LEU A 6 14.60 -15.04 45.75
C LEU A 6 13.85 -14.64 44.47
N LEU A 7 13.10 -13.54 44.55
CA LEU A 7 12.50 -12.89 43.38
C LEU A 7 13.61 -12.22 42.57
N LEU A 8 14.04 -12.88 41.49
CA LEU A 8 14.89 -12.28 40.46
C LEU A 8 14.05 -11.26 39.67
N LEU A 9 14.19 -9.98 40.03
CA LEU A 9 13.71 -8.85 39.25
C LEU A 9 14.56 -8.73 37.98
N LEU A 10 14.13 -9.39 36.90
CA LEU A 10 14.63 -9.11 35.55
C LEU A 10 14.13 -7.71 35.15
N PRO A 11 15.01 -6.74 34.86
CA PRO A 11 14.57 -5.48 34.29
C PRO A 11 13.99 -5.79 32.90
N PHE A 12 12.70 -5.52 32.72
CA PHE A 12 12.11 -5.38 31.40
C PHE A 12 12.86 -4.25 30.69
N ILE A 13 13.82 -4.62 29.85
CA ILE A 13 14.36 -3.71 28.85
C ILE A 13 13.21 -3.53 27.86
N VAL A 14 12.39 -2.51 28.10
CA VAL A 14 11.50 -1.98 27.08
C VAL A 14 12.45 -1.38 26.05
N ALA A 15 12.76 -2.16 25.01
CA ALA A 15 13.38 -1.62 23.82
C ALA A 15 12.37 -0.62 23.26
N THR A 16 12.50 0.65 23.63
CA THR A 16 11.90 1.73 22.86
C THR A 16 12.56 1.66 21.51
N SER A 17 11.89 1.02 20.55
CA SER A 17 12.22 1.14 19.15
C SER A 17 12.22 2.63 18.86
N ALA A 18 13.42 3.21 18.77
CA ALA A 18 13.60 4.53 18.22
C ALA A 18 13.27 4.41 16.73
N ALA A 19 11.96 4.38 16.42
CA ALA A 19 11.48 4.69 15.11
C ALA A 19 11.89 6.14 14.89
N GLY A 20 12.99 6.35 14.17
CA GLY A 20 13.28 7.67 13.62
C GLY A 20 12.02 8.14 12.91
N GLU A 21 11.61 9.38 13.18
CA GLU A 21 10.36 9.93 12.63
C GLU A 21 10.37 9.74 11.10
N VAL A 22 9.38 9.03 10.58
CA VAL A 22 9.29 8.72 9.15
C VAL A 22 9.12 10.04 8.41
N ASN A 23 10.06 10.37 7.52
CA ASN A 23 9.88 11.46 6.57
C ASN A 23 8.89 11.03 5.49
N TRP A 24 7.61 11.24 5.77
CA TRP A 24 6.49 10.82 4.92
C TRP A 24 6.55 11.34 3.49
N PRO A 25 6.84 12.62 3.22
CA PRO A 25 6.98 13.11 1.85
C PRO A 25 7.98 12.30 1.01
N ASP A 26 9.16 12.02 1.56
CA ASP A 26 10.21 11.28 0.83
C ASP A 26 9.86 9.79 0.71
N ALA A 27 9.29 9.20 1.76
CA ALA A 27 8.84 7.81 1.74
C ALA A 27 7.76 7.59 0.66
N LEU A 28 6.73 8.43 0.63
CA LEU A 28 5.64 8.34 -0.35
C LEU A 28 6.14 8.58 -1.77
N LYS A 29 7.05 9.53 -1.97
CA LYS A 29 7.69 9.77 -3.27
C LYS A 29 8.48 8.55 -3.74
N GLY A 30 9.23 7.92 -2.83
CA GLY A 30 10.00 6.71 -3.12
C GLY A 30 9.11 5.53 -3.51
N VAL A 31 8.03 5.30 -2.74
CA VAL A 31 7.03 4.26 -3.06
C VAL A 31 6.39 4.53 -4.42
N ALA A 32 5.91 5.75 -4.68
CA ALA A 32 5.27 6.11 -5.94
C ALA A 32 6.20 5.98 -7.16
N ALA A 33 7.49 6.23 -6.97
CA ALA A 33 8.50 6.03 -8.01
C ALA A 33 8.86 4.55 -8.24
N GLY A 34 8.30 3.61 -7.47
CA GLY A 34 8.61 2.19 -7.56
C GLY A 34 10.00 1.83 -7.01
N ASP A 35 10.59 2.66 -6.15
CA ASP A 35 11.89 2.37 -5.53
C ASP A 35 11.79 1.10 -4.66
N GLN A 36 12.59 0.09 -4.99
CA GLN A 36 12.49 -1.22 -4.34
C GLN A 36 12.79 -1.16 -2.83
N ALA A 37 13.70 -0.29 -2.39
CA ALA A 37 14.01 -0.17 -0.97
C ALA A 37 12.84 0.46 -0.20
N TRP A 38 12.09 1.37 -0.83
CA TRP A 38 10.87 1.93 -0.25
C TRP A 38 9.69 0.97 -0.30
N LEU A 39 9.52 0.21 -1.40
CA LEU A 39 8.50 -0.85 -1.50
C LEU A 39 8.70 -1.95 -0.45
N ASN A 40 9.96 -2.31 -0.15
CA ASN A 40 10.26 -3.28 0.91
C ASN A 40 9.91 -2.75 2.32
N LYS A 41 9.83 -1.43 2.51
CA LYS A 41 9.47 -0.78 3.78
C LYS A 41 7.97 -0.54 3.94
N THR A 42 7.15 -0.83 2.94
CA THR A 42 5.70 -0.60 3.00
C THR A 42 5.03 -1.19 4.24
N PRO A 43 5.40 -2.39 4.76
CA PRO A 43 4.83 -2.91 6.01
C PRO A 43 5.13 -2.03 7.24
N GLU A 44 6.36 -1.50 7.35
CA GLU A 44 6.75 -0.59 8.44
C GLU A 44 5.99 0.74 8.34
N LEU A 45 5.85 1.26 7.11
CA LEU A 45 5.06 2.46 6.85
C LEU A 45 3.58 2.23 7.21
N ALA A 46 2.98 1.12 6.77
CA ALA A 46 1.58 0.78 7.05
C ALA A 46 1.30 0.61 8.55
N ALA A 47 2.27 0.10 9.32
CA ALA A 47 2.15 -0.01 10.78
C ALA A 47 2.19 1.35 11.48
N ALA A 48 2.95 2.31 10.95
CA ALA A 48 3.15 3.62 11.55
C ALA A 48 2.18 4.70 11.05
N ALA A 49 1.51 4.46 9.92
CA ALA A 49 0.66 5.43 9.25
C ALA A 49 -0.55 5.82 10.12
N ASP A 50 -0.85 7.12 10.18
CA ASP A 50 -2.19 7.60 10.49
C ASP A 50 -3.14 7.40 9.29
N VAL A 51 -4.42 7.73 9.45
CA VAL A 51 -5.44 7.58 8.38
C VAL A 51 -5.04 8.29 7.09
N LYS A 52 -4.53 9.53 7.18
CA LYS A 52 -4.16 10.33 6.00
C LYS A 52 -2.90 9.79 5.34
N GLN A 53 -1.96 9.31 6.13
CA GLN A 53 -0.72 8.69 5.65
C GLN A 53 -1.00 7.35 4.97
N ALA A 54 -1.93 6.55 5.50
CA ALA A 54 -2.32 5.27 4.91
C ALA A 54 -2.98 5.45 3.54
N ILE A 55 -3.92 6.38 3.41
CA ILE A 55 -4.54 6.72 2.11
C ILE A 55 -3.47 7.11 1.10
N LYS A 56 -2.55 8.01 1.48
CA LYS A 56 -1.46 8.43 0.58
C LYS A 56 -0.49 7.30 0.24
N LEU A 57 -0.30 6.36 1.15
CA LEU A 57 0.53 5.17 0.91
C LEU A 57 -0.15 4.25 -0.10
N GLU A 58 -1.47 4.09 -0.03
CA GLU A 58 -2.26 3.36 -1.04
C GLU A 58 -2.19 4.05 -2.41
N ASP A 59 -2.33 5.38 -2.47
CA ASP A 59 -2.14 6.16 -3.70
C ASP A 59 -0.73 5.96 -4.29
N ALA A 60 0.29 6.01 -3.44
CA ALA A 60 1.68 5.81 -3.84
C ALA A 60 1.92 4.39 -4.38
N LEU A 61 1.39 3.36 -3.72
CA LEU A 61 1.46 1.99 -4.22
C LEU A 61 0.71 1.81 -5.53
N SER A 62 -0.40 2.52 -5.72
CA SER A 62 -1.16 2.49 -6.98
C SER A 62 -0.31 3.03 -8.12
N ALA A 63 0.38 4.17 -7.92
CA ALA A 63 1.35 4.69 -8.87
C ALA A 63 2.52 3.72 -9.14
N ALA A 64 2.95 2.99 -8.11
CA ALA A 64 4.02 2.00 -8.23
C ALA A 64 3.65 0.80 -9.11
N LEU A 65 2.35 0.48 -9.28
CA LEU A 65 1.90 -0.59 -10.20
C LEU A 65 2.38 -0.37 -11.63
N THR A 66 2.50 0.89 -12.06
CA THR A 66 3.04 1.25 -13.38
C THR A 66 4.56 1.38 -13.37
N ALA A 67 5.13 1.98 -12.32
CA ALA A 67 6.57 2.27 -12.26
C ALA A 67 7.43 1.02 -11.99
N ASN A 68 6.96 0.11 -11.13
CA ASN A 68 7.61 -1.14 -10.77
C ASN A 68 6.56 -2.18 -10.37
N THR A 69 5.90 -2.77 -11.37
CA THR A 69 4.76 -3.67 -11.17
C THR A 69 5.09 -4.85 -10.26
N THR A 70 6.23 -5.52 -10.47
CA THR A 70 6.58 -6.71 -9.67
C THR A 70 6.85 -6.32 -8.22
N GLY A 71 7.61 -5.25 -7.98
CA GLY A 71 7.88 -4.78 -6.63
C GLY A 71 6.62 -4.32 -5.90
N ALA A 72 5.71 -3.63 -6.59
CA ALA A 72 4.43 -3.21 -6.04
C ALA A 72 3.53 -4.40 -5.67
N LEU A 73 3.42 -5.40 -6.55
CA LEU A 73 2.65 -6.63 -6.29
C LEU A 73 3.25 -7.45 -5.13
N ASP A 74 4.57 -7.49 -5.02
CA ASP A 74 5.24 -8.15 -3.89
C ASP A 74 4.98 -7.42 -2.56
N ALA A 75 5.03 -6.09 -2.56
CA ALA A 75 4.66 -5.29 -1.39
C ALA A 75 3.19 -5.52 -0.99
N LEU A 76 2.27 -5.52 -1.98
CA LEU A 76 0.85 -5.80 -1.75
C LEU A 76 0.61 -7.20 -1.18
N SER A 77 1.33 -8.21 -1.64
CA SER A 77 1.22 -9.57 -1.07
C SER A 77 1.57 -9.60 0.42
N VAL A 78 2.52 -8.78 0.87
CA VAL A 78 2.87 -8.67 2.30
C VAL A 78 1.80 -7.89 3.06
N ILE A 79 1.30 -6.80 2.47
CA ILE A 79 0.24 -5.99 3.07
C ILE A 79 -1.05 -6.80 3.25
N ASP A 80 -1.51 -7.51 2.22
CA ASP A 80 -2.73 -8.30 2.28
C ASP A 80 -2.65 -9.47 3.28
N ALA A 81 -1.45 -9.97 3.57
CA ALA A 81 -1.22 -11.00 4.57
C ALA A 81 -1.16 -10.45 6.01
N GLY A 82 -1.01 -9.13 6.16
CA GLY A 82 -0.89 -8.43 7.42
C GLY A 82 -2.21 -7.91 7.99
N LYS A 83 -2.12 -7.20 9.11
CA LYS A 83 -3.21 -6.41 9.67
C LYS A 83 -2.68 -5.02 9.98
N TRP A 84 -3.25 -4.01 9.34
CA TRP A 84 -2.81 -2.63 9.44
C TRP A 84 -3.95 -1.78 9.98
N PRO A 85 -3.69 -0.81 10.88
CA PRO A 85 -4.76 -0.03 11.51
C PRO A 85 -5.65 0.73 10.52
N HIS A 86 -5.08 1.19 9.40
CA HIS A 86 -5.71 2.15 8.50
C HIS A 86 -5.53 1.83 7.01
N MET A 87 -5.01 0.65 6.66
CA MET A 87 -4.72 0.28 5.28
C MET A 87 -5.43 -1.02 4.90
N ILE A 88 -5.97 -1.08 3.69
CA ILE A 88 -6.76 -2.20 3.18
C ILE A 88 -5.91 -3.05 2.22
N GLY A 89 -5.06 -2.42 1.40
CA GLY A 89 -4.18 -3.15 0.47
C GLY A 89 -4.76 -3.27 -0.93
N THR A 90 -4.67 -4.46 -1.54
CA THR A 90 -4.96 -4.69 -2.98
C THR A 90 -6.31 -4.13 -3.43
N ASP A 91 -7.34 -4.27 -2.61
CA ASP A 91 -8.72 -3.90 -2.96
C ASP A 91 -8.89 -2.39 -3.21
N ILE A 92 -8.02 -1.55 -2.61
CA ILE A 92 -7.96 -0.10 -2.87
C ILE A 92 -6.89 0.21 -3.91
N VAL A 93 -5.68 -0.32 -3.73
CA VAL A 93 -4.50 0.04 -4.53
C VAL A 93 -4.67 -0.29 -6.01
N CYS A 94 -5.37 -1.38 -6.33
CA CYS A 94 -5.48 -1.90 -7.69
C CYS A 94 -6.71 -1.41 -8.45
N GLY A 95 -7.50 -0.49 -7.87
CA GLY A 95 -8.57 0.22 -8.58
C GLY A 95 -8.05 1.41 -9.40
N VAL A 96 -8.89 1.96 -10.27
CA VAL A 96 -8.60 3.24 -10.94
C VAL A 96 -8.64 4.42 -9.95
N PRO A 97 -7.81 5.47 -10.12
CA PRO A 97 -7.77 6.60 -9.21
C PRO A 97 -8.95 7.58 -9.44
N VAL A 98 -10.14 7.20 -8.97
CA VAL A 98 -11.39 7.96 -9.21
C VAL A 98 -11.36 9.39 -8.65
N GLU A 99 -10.57 9.64 -7.60
CA GLU A 99 -10.35 10.96 -7.00
C GLU A 99 -9.51 11.88 -7.90
N ALA A 100 -8.81 11.32 -8.89
CA ALA A 100 -8.04 12.03 -9.91
C ALA A 100 -8.58 11.69 -11.32
N PRO A 101 -9.83 12.06 -11.65
CA PRO A 101 -10.54 11.57 -12.84
C PRO A 101 -9.85 11.94 -14.16
N ALA A 102 -9.04 13.01 -14.18
CA ALA A 102 -8.26 13.40 -15.35
C ALA A 102 -7.12 12.41 -15.69
N THR A 103 -6.76 11.52 -14.75
CA THR A 103 -5.64 10.58 -14.89
C THR A 103 -6.09 9.14 -15.09
N VAL A 104 -7.39 8.83 -14.93
CA VAL A 104 -7.92 7.46 -14.93
C VAL A 104 -7.61 6.73 -16.24
N GLU A 105 -7.79 7.38 -17.39
CA GLU A 105 -7.54 6.75 -18.68
C GLU A 105 -6.06 6.41 -18.87
N ASP A 106 -5.16 7.37 -18.64
CA ASP A 106 -3.72 7.17 -18.76
C ASP A 106 -3.22 6.10 -17.77
N PHE A 107 -3.73 6.12 -16.53
CA PHE A 107 -3.44 5.09 -15.55
C PHE A 107 -3.86 3.71 -16.05
N TYR A 108 -5.11 3.54 -16.49
CA TYR A 108 -5.61 2.26 -16.97
C TYR A 108 -4.78 1.73 -18.16
N GLN A 109 -4.51 2.57 -19.15
CA GLN A 109 -3.77 2.17 -20.35
C GLN A 109 -2.31 1.78 -20.07
N GLN A 110 -1.70 2.35 -19.03
CA GLN A 110 -0.32 2.02 -18.63
C GLN A 110 -0.27 0.82 -17.68
N THR A 111 -1.14 0.78 -16.67
CA THR A 111 -1.13 -0.24 -15.63
C THR A 111 -1.59 -1.60 -16.15
N ARG A 112 -2.63 -1.63 -16.99
CA ARG A 112 -3.20 -2.88 -17.52
C ARG A 112 -2.17 -3.77 -18.24
N PRO A 113 -1.42 -3.31 -19.26
CA PRO A 113 -0.42 -4.15 -19.91
C PRO A 113 0.71 -4.57 -18.95
N ALA A 114 1.08 -3.73 -17.99
CA ALA A 114 2.10 -4.05 -16.99
C ALA A 114 1.66 -5.23 -16.10
N LEU A 115 0.40 -5.22 -15.65
CA LEU A 115 -0.20 -6.33 -14.89
C LEU A 115 -0.36 -7.62 -15.72
N LEU A 116 -0.64 -7.51 -17.01
CA LEU A 116 -0.75 -8.67 -17.91
C LEU A 116 0.60 -9.36 -18.18
N ASN A 117 1.72 -8.67 -17.97
CA ASN A 117 3.06 -9.21 -18.20
C ASN A 117 3.62 -10.04 -17.03
N THR A 118 2.81 -10.30 -16.00
CA THR A 118 3.21 -11.05 -14.81
C THR A 118 2.08 -11.97 -14.34
N ASP A 119 2.43 -13.15 -13.82
CA ASP A 119 1.50 -14.12 -13.27
C ASP A 119 0.86 -13.65 -11.95
N LYS A 120 1.56 -12.79 -11.20
CA LYS A 120 1.08 -12.17 -9.97
C LYS A 120 0.02 -11.09 -10.20
N GLY A 121 -0.12 -10.59 -11.43
CA GLY A 121 -0.96 -9.43 -11.75
C GLY A 121 -2.46 -9.72 -11.76
N ALA A 122 -2.87 -10.98 -11.80
CA ALA A 122 -4.27 -11.37 -12.02
C ALA A 122 -5.27 -10.76 -11.04
N ARG A 123 -4.93 -10.70 -9.75
CA ARG A 123 -5.82 -10.10 -8.74
C ARG A 123 -5.99 -8.60 -8.96
N CYS A 124 -4.89 -7.88 -9.18
CA CYS A 124 -4.96 -6.45 -9.46
C CYS A 124 -5.64 -6.14 -10.79
N LEU A 125 -5.44 -6.98 -11.80
CA LEU A 125 -6.12 -6.83 -13.08
C LEU A 125 -7.64 -6.94 -12.93
N TRP A 126 -8.13 -7.85 -12.08
CA TRP A 126 -9.56 -7.99 -11.81
C TRP A 126 -10.16 -6.70 -11.21
N PHE A 127 -9.50 -6.09 -10.21
CA PHE A 127 -9.94 -4.81 -9.64
C PHE A 127 -9.83 -3.66 -10.64
N LEU A 128 -8.74 -3.60 -11.40
CA LEU A 128 -8.51 -2.55 -12.38
C LEU A 128 -9.60 -2.57 -13.47
N GLU A 129 -9.91 -3.74 -14.02
CA GLU A 129 -10.94 -3.88 -15.05
C GLU A 129 -12.34 -3.57 -14.50
N ALA A 130 -12.69 -4.09 -13.31
CA ALA A 130 -13.99 -3.82 -12.70
C ALA A 130 -14.21 -2.32 -12.44
N THR A 131 -13.27 -1.68 -11.76
CA THR A 131 -13.39 -0.26 -11.39
C THR A 131 -13.32 0.68 -12.60
N TYR A 132 -12.58 0.31 -13.65
CA TYR A 132 -12.57 1.07 -14.90
C TYR A 132 -13.91 0.98 -15.65
N GLU A 133 -14.54 -0.19 -15.71
CA GLU A 133 -15.88 -0.33 -16.30
C GLU A 133 -16.95 0.44 -15.52
N GLU A 134 -16.89 0.40 -14.18
CA GLU A 134 -17.75 1.19 -13.31
C GLU A 134 -17.59 2.69 -13.57
N TRP A 135 -16.34 3.17 -13.61
CA TRP A 135 -16.02 4.57 -13.89
C TRP A 135 -16.56 5.01 -15.26
N LYS A 136 -16.37 4.21 -16.33
CA LYS A 136 -16.93 4.51 -17.65
C LYS A 136 -18.45 4.58 -17.62
N ALA A 137 -19.11 3.66 -16.91
CA ALA A 137 -20.56 3.66 -16.79
C ALA A 137 -21.07 4.91 -16.05
N ASP A 138 -20.38 5.37 -15.01
CA ASP A 138 -20.68 6.62 -14.32
C ASP A 138 -20.52 7.84 -15.23
N LYS A 139 -19.41 7.92 -15.97
CA LYS A 139 -19.19 9.00 -16.95
C LYS A 139 -20.30 9.05 -17.99
N ALA A 140 -20.74 7.91 -18.50
CA ALA A 140 -21.82 7.85 -19.48
C ALA A 140 -23.18 8.29 -18.91
N ARG A 141 -23.44 8.04 -17.63
CA ARG A 141 -24.66 8.51 -16.93
C ARG A 141 -24.70 10.03 -16.76
N GLN A 142 -23.54 10.67 -16.52
CA GLN A 142 -23.45 12.12 -16.30
C GLN A 142 -23.63 12.97 -17.56
N VAL A 143 -23.52 12.36 -18.76
CA VAL A 143 -23.67 13.05 -20.05
C VAL A 143 -25.13 13.07 -20.52
N LYS A 144 -26.02 12.29 -19.88
CA LYS A 144 -27.47 12.28 -20.14
C LYS A 144 -28.20 13.33 -19.32
#